data_AF-A0A9E0TIN6-F1
#
_entry.id   AF-A0A9E0TIN6-F1
#
_cell.length_a   1.000
_cell.length_b   1.000
_cell.length_c   1.000
_cell.angle_alpha   90.00
_cell.angle_beta   90.00
_cell.angle_gamma   90.00
#
_symmetry.space_group_name_H-M   'P 1'
#
loop_
_entity.id
_entity.type
_entity.pdbx_description
1 polymer ?
#
loop_
_entity_poly.entity_id
_entity_poly.type
_entity_poly.pdbx_seq_one_letter_code
_entity_poly.pdbx_strand_id
1 'polypeptide(L)'
;MKNSIHNITNEERAVARIYRANINKSASTETAVERFLGVADTQASWMYQWLEATGQLEEIPERFRTYVDYAQLATDSRLNGEFYFVEHGGRVWVFLTH
;
A
#
# COMPACT_ATOMS: atom_id res chain seq x y z
N MET A 1 17.12 29.07 -11.55
CA MET A 1 17.05 27.67 -11.10
C MET A 1 16.39 27.65 -9.73
N LYS A 2 15.14 27.17 -9.62
CA LYS A 2 14.47 27.09 -8.31
C LYS A 2 15.02 25.87 -7.57
N ASN A 3 15.98 26.07 -6.67
CA ASN A 3 16.27 25.12 -5.61
C ASN A 3 15.07 25.11 -4.66
N SER A 4 14.07 24.31 -4.99
CA SER A 4 13.02 24.00 -4.02
C SER A 4 13.61 22.97 -3.07
N ILE A 5 14.07 23.42 -1.91
CA ILE A 5 14.37 22.53 -0.79
C ILE A 5 13.02 21.97 -0.37
N HIS A 6 12.62 20.85 -0.96
CA HIS A 6 11.42 20.14 -0.53
C HIS A 6 11.71 19.59 0.87
N ASN A 7 11.16 20.26 1.89
CA ASN A 7 11.27 19.77 3.25
C ASN A 7 10.43 18.50 3.37
N ILE A 8 11.11 17.36 3.43
CA ILE A 8 10.49 16.05 3.61
C ILE A 8 9.65 16.06 4.90
N THR A 9 8.39 15.67 4.79
CA THR A 9 7.43 15.63 5.89
C THR A 9 7.76 14.51 6.88
N ASN A 10 7.17 14.56 8.09
CA ASN A 10 7.30 13.46 9.05
C ASN A 10 6.71 12.14 8.53
N GLU A 11 5.65 12.24 7.74
CA GLU A 11 5.00 11.08 7.11
C GLU A 11 5.91 10.44 6.07
N GLU A 12 6.46 11.22 5.15
CA GLU A 12 7.41 10.72 4.14
C GLU A 12 8.67 10.11 4.78
N ARG A 13 9.15 10.69 5.89
CA ARG A 13 10.22 10.08 6.69
C ARG A 13 9.81 8.72 7.26
N ALA A 14 8.59 8.60 7.77
CA ALA A 14 8.07 7.34 8.32
C ALA A 14 7.91 6.28 7.22
N VAL A 15 7.31 6.64 6.09
CA VAL A 15 7.15 5.81 4.89
C VAL A 15 8.52 5.28 4.44
N ALA A 16 9.50 6.16 4.23
CA ALA A 16 10.83 5.77 3.79
C ALA A 16 11.57 4.89 4.80
N ARG A 17 11.39 5.14 6.10
CA ARG A 17 11.97 4.29 7.15
C ARG A 17 11.38 2.88 7.10
N ILE A 18 10.06 2.76 7.00
CA ILE A 18 9.36 1.46 6.95
C ILE A 18 9.74 0.70 5.69
N TYR A 19 9.73 1.37 4.53
CA TYR A 19 10.10 0.77 3.25
C TYR A 19 11.53 0.24 3.25
N ARG A 20 12.49 1.02 3.76
CA ARG A 20 13.89 0.57 3.84
C ARG A 20 14.11 -0.58 4.80
N ALA A 21 13.37 -0.60 5.92
CA ALA A 21 13.51 -1.64 6.91
C ALA A 21 12.98 -2.99 6.42
N ASN A 22 11.98 -3.01 5.53
CA ASN A 22 11.24 -4.22 5.18
C ASN A 22 11.33 -4.65 3.71
N ILE A 23 11.62 -3.72 2.79
CA ILE A 23 11.54 -3.95 1.34
C ILE A 23 12.88 -3.69 0.66
N ASN A 24 13.38 -2.45 0.68
CA ASN A 24 14.65 -2.10 0.02
C ASN A 24 15.46 -1.10 0.85
N LYS A 25 16.48 -1.61 1.54
CA LYS A 25 17.34 -0.87 2.46
C LYS A 25 18.04 0.35 1.84
N SER A 26 18.32 0.33 0.54
CA SER A 26 19.04 1.40 -0.16
C SER A 26 18.13 2.36 -0.95
N ALA A 27 16.81 2.19 -0.91
CA ALA A 27 15.90 3.05 -1.66
C ALA A 27 15.97 4.53 -1.23
N SER A 28 15.76 5.45 -2.18
CA SER A 28 15.60 6.87 -1.86
C SER A 28 14.27 7.12 -1.13
N THR A 29 14.11 8.31 -0.54
CA THR A 29 12.83 8.67 0.10
C THR A 29 11.74 8.84 -0.95
N GLU A 30 12.09 9.44 -2.09
CA GLU A 30 11.19 9.61 -3.25
C GLU A 30 10.65 8.27 -3.72
N THR A 31 11.50 7.27 -3.97
CA THR A 31 11.05 5.92 -4.36
C THR A 31 10.11 5.32 -3.32
N ALA A 32 10.42 5.43 -2.03
CA ALA A 32 9.55 4.86 -1.00
C ALA A 32 8.17 5.54 -0.95
N VAL A 33 8.12 6.86 -1.16
CA VAL A 33 6.87 7.65 -1.18
C VAL A 33 6.07 7.37 -2.45
N GLU A 34 6.71 7.34 -3.62
CA GLU A 34 6.07 6.99 -4.89
C GLU A 34 5.43 5.60 -4.86
N ARG A 35 6.04 4.65 -4.16
CA ARG A 35 5.48 3.30 -4.02
C ARG A 35 4.43 3.16 -2.94
N PHE A 36 4.26 4.15 -2.08
CA PHE A 36 3.35 4.05 -0.96
C PHE A 36 1.89 4.21 -1.39
N LEU A 37 1.04 3.25 -1.01
CA LEU A 37 -0.38 3.24 -1.34
C LEU A 37 -1.29 3.44 -0.12
N GLY A 38 -0.72 3.73 1.04
CA GLY A 38 -1.47 4.07 2.25
C GLY A 38 -1.39 3.01 3.36
N VAL A 39 -2.27 3.19 4.35
CA VAL A 39 -2.31 2.40 5.58
C VAL A 39 -3.73 1.95 5.87
N ALA A 40 -3.91 0.71 6.30
CA ALA A 40 -5.18 0.19 6.80
C ALA A 40 -4.98 -0.65 8.07
N ASP A 41 -6.09 -1.07 8.69
CA ASP A 41 -6.03 -1.90 9.90
C ASP A 41 -5.67 -3.35 9.58
N THR A 42 -6.11 -3.85 8.43
CA THR A 42 -5.81 -5.20 7.93
C THR A 42 -5.56 -5.19 6.43
N GLN A 43 -4.91 -6.24 5.92
CA GLN A 43 -4.74 -6.45 4.48
C GLN A 43 -6.09 -6.55 3.75
N ALA A 44 -7.06 -7.23 4.36
CA ALA A 44 -8.41 -7.38 3.81
C ALA A 44 -9.14 -6.04 3.69
N SER A 45 -9.08 -5.19 4.72
CA SER A 45 -9.68 -3.86 4.67
C SER A 45 -9.01 -2.98 3.61
N TRP A 46 -7.69 -3.06 3.47
CA TRP A 46 -6.99 -2.31 2.42
C TRP A 46 -7.40 -2.79 1.03
N MET A 47 -7.47 -4.11 0.82
CA MET A 47 -7.86 -4.68 -0.47
C MET A 47 -9.29 -4.29 -0.87
N TYR A 48 -10.25 -4.31 0.05
CA TYR A 48 -11.59 -3.78 -0.19
C TYR A 48 -11.52 -2.31 -0.66
N GLN A 49 -10.83 -1.45 0.11
CA GLN A 49 -10.72 -0.01 -0.18
C GLN A 49 -10.04 0.25 -1.52
N TRP A 50 -9.01 -0.53 -1.86
CA TRP A 50 -8.30 -0.45 -3.13
C TRP A 50 -9.22 -0.80 -4.31
N LEU A 51 -9.94 -1.91 -4.23
CA LEU A 51 -10.88 -2.33 -5.28
C LEU A 51 -12.04 -1.35 -5.45
N GLU A 52 -12.52 -0.77 -4.35
CA GLU A 52 -13.53 0.28 -4.37
C GLU A 52 -12.98 1.57 -5.02
N ALA A 53 -11.81 2.05 -4.58
CA ALA A 53 -11.20 3.28 -5.09
C ALA A 53 -10.79 3.20 -6.56
N THR A 54 -10.44 2.01 -7.04
CA THR A 54 -10.07 1.76 -8.45
C THR A 54 -11.27 1.42 -9.34
N GLY A 55 -12.48 1.32 -8.77
CA GLY A 55 -13.70 0.98 -9.50
C GLY A 55 -13.83 -0.52 -9.85
N GLN A 56 -12.83 -1.36 -9.56
CA GLN A 56 -12.89 -2.80 -9.85
C GLN A 56 -14.02 -3.51 -9.10
N LEU A 57 -14.43 -2.97 -7.94
CA LEU A 57 -15.56 -3.50 -7.19
C LEU A 57 -16.90 -3.35 -7.95
N GLU A 58 -17.00 -2.43 -8.92
CA GLU A 58 -18.17 -2.24 -9.77
C GLU A 58 -18.42 -3.40 -10.74
N GLU A 59 -17.36 -4.16 -11.07
CA GLU A 59 -17.47 -5.37 -11.90
C GLU A 59 -18.16 -6.52 -11.17
N ILE A 60 -18.26 -6.44 -9.84
CA ILE A 60 -18.92 -7.42 -8.99
C ILE A 60 -20.32 -6.89 -8.64
N PRO A 61 -21.40 -7.62 -8.97
CA PRO A 61 -22.75 -7.25 -8.53
C PRO A 61 -22.80 -7.02 -7.03
N GLU A 62 -23.42 -5.92 -6.59
CA GLU A 62 -23.35 -5.46 -5.19
C GLU A 62 -23.70 -6.55 -4.17
N ARG A 63 -24.77 -7.31 -4.44
CA ARG A 63 -25.22 -8.45 -3.60
C ARG A 63 -24.18 -9.56 -3.41
N PHE A 64 -23.15 -9.63 -4.25
CA PHE A 64 -22.09 -10.63 -4.19
C PHE A 64 -20.81 -10.12 -3.52
N ARG A 65 -20.65 -8.79 -3.35
CA ARG A 65 -19.42 -8.19 -2.78
C ARG A 65 -19.15 -8.68 -1.36
N THR A 66 -20.20 -8.92 -0.57
CA THR A 66 -20.08 -9.44 0.80
C THR A 66 -19.55 -10.88 0.88
N TYR A 67 -19.55 -11.63 -0.22
CA TYR A 67 -19.00 -12.98 -0.30
C TYR A 67 -17.56 -13.03 -0.81
N VAL A 68 -16.99 -11.89 -1.18
CA VAL A 68 -15.60 -11.82 -1.66
C VAL A 68 -14.64 -11.98 -0.48
N ASP A 69 -13.69 -12.90 -0.61
CA ASP A 69 -12.61 -13.07 0.37
C ASP A 69 -11.47 -12.10 0.07
N TYR A 70 -11.58 -10.88 0.59
CA TYR A 70 -10.56 -9.83 0.42
C TYR A 70 -9.21 -10.18 1.06
N ALA A 71 -9.18 -11.05 2.08
CA ALA A 71 -7.94 -11.48 2.70
C ALA A 71 -7.16 -12.42 1.78
N GLN A 72 -7.86 -13.34 1.12
CA GLN A 72 -7.27 -14.21 0.11
C GLN A 72 -6.78 -13.39 -1.09
N LEU A 73 -7.57 -12.44 -1.59
CA LEU A 73 -7.14 -11.55 -2.68
C LEU A 73 -5.88 -10.77 -2.33
N ALA A 74 -5.78 -10.22 -1.12
CA ALA A 74 -4.57 -9.54 -0.67
C ALA A 74 -3.35 -10.50 -0.63
N THR A 75 -3.58 -11.74 -0.18
CA THR A 75 -2.55 -12.78 -0.18
C THR A 75 -2.08 -13.11 -1.59
N ASP A 76 -3.00 -13.27 -2.52
CA ASP A 76 -2.70 -13.60 -3.92
C ASP A 76 -1.97 -12.46 -4.62
N SER A 77 -2.42 -11.21 -4.45
CA SER A 77 -1.72 -10.03 -4.98
C SER A 77 -0.29 -9.91 -4.45
N ARG A 78 -0.06 -10.24 -3.17
CA ARG A 78 1.30 -10.29 -2.60
C ARG A 78 2.14 -11.39 -3.25
N LEU A 79 1.59 -12.59 -3.43
CA LEU A 79 2.28 -13.72 -4.05
C LEU A 79 2.58 -13.49 -5.54
N ASN A 80 1.70 -12.78 -6.24
CA ASN A 80 1.89 -12.34 -7.63
C ASN A 80 2.88 -11.18 -7.75
N GLY A 81 3.32 -10.62 -6.63
CA GLY A 81 4.25 -9.51 -6.60
C GLY A 81 3.63 -8.22 -7.13
N GLU A 82 2.37 -7.93 -6.78
CA GLU A 82 1.72 -6.63 -7.03
C GLU A 82 1.98 -5.65 -5.88
N PHE A 83 1.88 -6.16 -4.64
CA PHE A 83 1.98 -5.34 -3.43
C PHE A 83 2.89 -5.97 -2.38
N TYR A 84 3.56 -5.11 -1.62
CA TYR A 84 4.10 -5.44 -0.31
C TYR A 84 3.14 -4.97 0.77
N PHE A 85 2.84 -5.87 1.72
CA PHE A 85 2.10 -5.57 2.94
C PHE A 85 3.06 -5.63 4.13
N VAL A 86 3.25 -4.52 4.83
CA VAL A 86 4.19 -4.41 5.95
C VAL A 86 3.42 -4.06 7.23
N GLU A 87 3.48 -4.94 8.22
CA GLU A 87 2.91 -4.67 9.55
C GLU A 87 3.82 -3.73 10.35
N HIS A 88 3.28 -2.58 10.76
CA HIS A 88 3.99 -1.62 11.59
C HIS A 88 3.02 -0.82 12.47
N GLY A 89 3.25 -0.83 13.78
CA GLY A 89 2.43 -0.09 14.73
C GLY A 89 0.98 -0.58 14.82
N GLY A 90 0.75 -1.88 14.63
CA GLY A 90 -0.60 -2.47 14.64
C GLY A 90 -1.44 -2.14 13.41
N ARG A 91 -0.83 -1.60 12.34
CA ARG A 91 -1.46 -1.32 11.06
C ARG A 91 -0.67 -1.93 9.91
N VAL A 92 -1.31 -2.05 8.76
CA VAL A 92 -0.72 -2.56 7.53
C VAL A 92 -0.39 -1.38 6.61
N TRP A 93 0.89 -1.24 6.27
CA TRP A 93 1.40 -0.26 5.32
C TRP A 93 1.60 -0.95 3.98
N VAL A 94 1.06 -0.37 2.91
CA VAL A 94 1.03 -1.03 1.58
C VAL A 94 1.88 -0.27 0.58
N PHE A 95 2.65 -1.02 -0.20
CA PHE A 95 3.53 -0.48 -1.22
C PHE A 95 3.43 -1.27 -2.53
N LEU A 96 3.61 -0.59 -3.67
CA LEU A 96 3.85 -1.25 -4.96
C LEU A 96 5.21 -1.94 -4.98
N THR A 97 5.27 -3.10 -5.62
CA THR A 97 6.51 -3.86 -5.88
C THR A 97 7.38 -3.27 -6.97
N HIS A 98 6.78 -2.69 -8.02
CA HIS A 98 7.45 -2.33 -9.28
C HIS A 98 7.14 -0.92 -9.78
#